data_AF-A0A3C1PWM4-F1
#
_entry.id   AF-A0A3C1PWM4-F1
#
_cell.length_a   1.000
_cell.length_b   1.000
_cell.length_c   1.000
_cell.angle_alpha   90.00
_cell.angle_beta   90.00
_cell.angle_gamma   90.00
#
_symmetry.space_group_name_H-M   'P 1'
#
loop_
_entity.id
_entity.type
_entity.pdbx_description
1 polymer ?
#
loop_
_entity_poly.entity_id
_entity_poly.type
_entity_poly.pdbx_seq_one_letter_code
_entity_poly.pdbx_strand_id
1 'polypeptide(L)'
;RDTVEGLRDGKVDIVIGTHRLLSTGIDYQKIGLLVVDEEQRFGVRHKEILKERFRLIDVLTLSATPIPRTLYLSLMGARDMSTIDTPPPNRLPVQTSICAYDERLIRNAIRRELTRGGQVFFLHNRVATIAGMKERIQSLVPEAKVVIGHGQMDRENLELVMHQFVEGQADVLLATTIIESGIDIPNANTILIDRADRFGLADLYQLRGRVGRAGRRAYALLLLPADLIAGGDARKRLSAIKQYTELGSGFKIAMRDLEIRGAGSLLGTKQSGHITAVGFELYCQLLQQSVEHLQGKKTFKRADTQLRIDFIVYSESAWTGQVTKAPAFFPRSFGPDPEMRVAAYRQLASARTEKEIKTIEKDWRDRFGRFPEPVKNLITTNLLRVVASSRGVQMVEISKDKLMLQRNGDYILPPGGKFPRLSSQHTKDKLFQAVELLKTL
;
A
#
# COMPACT_ATOMS: atom_id res chain seq x y z
N ARG A 1 -22.48 10.53 -35.11
CA ARG A 1 -23.00 11.91 -35.03
C ARG A 1 -24.31 11.89 -34.26
N ASP A 2 -25.17 10.94 -34.59
CA ASP A 2 -26.44 10.64 -33.93
C ASP A 2 -26.31 10.46 -32.41
N THR A 3 -25.27 9.79 -31.91
CA THR A 3 -25.03 9.66 -30.46
C THR A 3 -24.72 11.00 -29.78
N VAL A 4 -24.02 11.91 -30.44
CA VAL A 4 -23.66 13.23 -29.86
C VAL A 4 -24.89 14.15 -29.83
N GLU A 5 -25.69 14.12 -30.90
CA GLU A 5 -26.98 14.82 -30.95
C GLU A 5 -27.95 14.25 -29.90
N GLY A 6 -28.02 12.92 -29.78
CA GLY A 6 -28.83 12.25 -28.78
C GLY A 6 -28.43 12.56 -27.33
N LEU A 7 -27.14 12.81 -27.05
CA LEU A 7 -26.67 13.26 -25.73
C LEU A 7 -27.07 14.71 -25.41
N ARG A 8 -27.11 15.56 -26.44
CA ARG A 8 -27.53 16.96 -26.31
C ARG A 8 -29.04 17.08 -26.10
N ASP A 9 -29.82 16.26 -26.81
CA ASP A 9 -31.28 16.29 -26.77
C ASP A 9 -31.87 15.40 -25.65
N GLY A 10 -31.06 14.58 -25.00
CA GLY A 10 -31.49 13.66 -23.93
C GLY A 10 -32.17 12.38 -24.43
N LYS A 11 -31.99 12.01 -25.69
CA LYS A 11 -32.50 10.74 -26.25
C LYS A 11 -31.63 9.53 -25.87
N VAL A 12 -30.44 9.78 -25.34
CA VAL A 12 -29.48 8.75 -24.92
C VAL A 12 -29.37 8.75 -23.40
N ASP A 13 -29.85 7.68 -22.77
CA ASP A 13 -29.83 7.54 -21.30
C ASP A 13 -28.46 7.07 -20.78
N ILE A 14 -27.79 6.17 -21.51
CA ILE A 14 -26.50 5.60 -21.13
C ILE A 14 -25.53 5.71 -22.29
N VAL A 15 -24.36 6.30 -22.03
CA VAL A 15 -23.26 6.35 -22.99
C VAL A 15 -22.00 5.73 -22.40
N ILE A 16 -21.39 4.84 -23.16
CA ILE A 16 -20.11 4.20 -22.83
C ILE A 16 -19.09 4.67 -23.87
N GLY A 17 -17.96 5.21 -23.42
CA GLY A 17 -16.94 5.73 -24.31
C GLY A 17 -15.61 5.95 -23.62
N THR A 18 -14.60 6.25 -24.43
CA THR A 18 -13.25 6.55 -23.95
C THR A 18 -13.13 8.03 -23.56
N HIS A 19 -11.90 8.49 -23.32
CA HIS A 19 -11.57 9.91 -23.11
C HIS A 19 -12.14 10.87 -24.17
N ARG A 20 -12.60 10.38 -25.32
CA ARG A 20 -13.33 11.17 -26.32
C ARG A 20 -14.57 11.85 -25.73
N LEU A 21 -15.25 11.23 -24.75
CA LEU A 21 -16.38 11.84 -24.04
C LEU A 21 -15.99 13.11 -23.25
N LEU A 22 -14.71 13.29 -22.94
CA LEU A 22 -14.18 14.47 -22.25
C LEU A 22 -13.74 15.59 -23.21
N SER A 23 -13.85 15.37 -24.52
CA SER A 23 -13.41 16.34 -25.52
C SER A 23 -14.37 17.53 -25.60
N THR A 24 -13.84 18.69 -25.98
CA THR A 24 -14.61 19.90 -26.26
C THR A 24 -15.55 19.66 -27.43
N GLY A 25 -16.86 19.91 -27.25
CA GLY A 25 -17.88 19.72 -28.28
C GLY A 25 -18.88 18.58 -28.03
N ILE A 26 -18.81 17.93 -26.87
CA ILE A 26 -19.85 16.99 -26.40
C ILE A 26 -20.60 17.66 -25.28
N ASP A 27 -21.86 18.02 -25.53
CA ASP A 27 -22.76 18.58 -24.53
C ASP A 27 -23.76 17.54 -24.06
N TYR A 28 -24.11 17.64 -22.79
CA TYR A 28 -24.99 16.71 -22.11
C TYR A 28 -26.18 17.47 -21.58
N GLN A 29 -27.39 16.97 -21.83
CA GLN A 29 -28.60 17.62 -21.32
C GLN A 29 -28.66 17.56 -19.79
N LYS A 30 -28.53 16.36 -19.21
CA LYS A 30 -28.56 16.11 -17.77
C LYS A 30 -27.76 14.86 -17.44
N ILE A 31 -26.83 14.96 -16.50
CA ILE A 31 -26.05 13.81 -16.00
C ILE A 31 -26.32 13.67 -14.51
N GLY A 32 -26.74 12.48 -14.10
CA GLY A 32 -26.90 12.13 -12.69
C GLY A 32 -25.76 11.29 -12.13
N LEU A 33 -25.10 10.49 -12.96
CA LEU A 33 -24.08 9.54 -12.52
C LEU A 33 -22.92 9.49 -13.54
N LEU A 34 -21.70 9.48 -13.02
CA LEU A 34 -20.48 9.24 -13.79
C LEU A 34 -19.79 7.98 -13.27
N VAL A 35 -19.64 6.98 -14.13
CA VAL A 35 -18.87 5.76 -13.83
C VAL A 35 -17.51 5.85 -14.53
N VAL A 36 -16.43 5.76 -13.77
CA VAL A 36 -15.05 5.77 -14.27
C VAL A 36 -14.40 4.43 -13.97
N ASP A 37 -14.12 3.65 -15.01
CA ASP A 37 -13.38 2.39 -14.89
C ASP A 37 -11.88 2.60 -15.13
N GLU A 38 -11.05 1.89 -14.37
CA GLU A 38 -9.58 1.94 -14.38
C GLU A 38 -9.00 3.38 -14.40
N GLU A 39 -9.42 4.21 -13.44
CA GLU A 39 -9.05 5.64 -13.32
C GLU A 39 -7.53 5.91 -13.42
N GLN A 40 -6.68 4.96 -13.04
CA GLN A 40 -5.22 5.09 -13.12
C GLN A 40 -4.70 5.26 -14.56
N ARG A 41 -5.49 4.89 -15.57
CA ARG A 41 -5.12 5.03 -16.99
C ARG A 41 -5.42 6.41 -17.57
N PHE A 42 -6.20 7.22 -16.86
CA PHE A 42 -6.49 8.59 -17.29
C PHE A 42 -5.32 9.52 -16.92
N GLY A 43 -4.88 10.33 -17.87
CA GLY A 43 -3.86 11.35 -17.63
C GLY A 43 -4.36 12.46 -16.70
N VAL A 44 -3.42 13.26 -16.15
CA VAL A 44 -3.71 14.34 -15.21
C VAL A 44 -4.75 15.32 -15.77
N ARG A 45 -4.59 15.74 -17.03
CA ARG A 45 -5.51 16.65 -17.72
C ARG A 45 -6.95 16.11 -17.81
N HIS A 46 -7.11 14.81 -18.08
CA HIS A 46 -8.45 14.20 -18.11
C HIS A 46 -9.09 14.21 -16.73
N LYS A 47 -8.31 14.03 -15.67
CA LYS A 47 -8.79 14.06 -14.28
C LYS A 47 -9.21 15.45 -13.83
N GLU A 48 -8.55 16.50 -14.31
CA GLU A 48 -8.95 17.88 -14.04
C GLU A 48 -10.28 18.22 -14.72
N ILE A 49 -10.41 17.88 -16.02
CA ILE A 49 -11.68 18.06 -16.75
C ILE A 49 -12.82 17.31 -16.06
N LEU A 50 -12.57 16.09 -15.58
CA LEU A 50 -13.55 15.31 -14.84
C LEU A 50 -14.01 16.02 -13.55
N LYS A 51 -13.10 16.66 -12.83
CA LYS A 51 -13.42 17.39 -11.60
C LYS A 51 -14.13 18.71 -11.86
N GLU A 52 -13.74 19.45 -12.88
CA GLU A 52 -14.33 20.75 -13.21
C GLU A 52 -15.72 20.59 -13.79
N ARG A 53 -15.87 19.68 -14.76
CA ARG A 53 -17.11 19.53 -15.53
C ARG A 53 -18.20 18.77 -14.78
N PHE A 54 -17.84 17.84 -13.89
CA PHE A 54 -18.79 16.97 -13.20
C PHE A 54 -18.81 17.18 -11.68
N ARG A 55 -18.63 18.43 -11.24
CA ARG A 55 -18.39 18.81 -9.84
C ARG A 55 -19.57 18.56 -8.88
N LEU A 56 -20.78 18.37 -9.41
CA LEU A 56 -22.04 18.17 -8.65
C LEU A 56 -22.75 16.86 -9.01
N ILE A 57 -22.00 15.90 -9.55
CA ILE A 57 -22.53 14.64 -10.06
C ILE A 57 -21.98 13.50 -9.22
N ASP A 58 -22.78 12.47 -8.99
CA ASP A 58 -22.33 11.27 -8.29
C ASP A 58 -21.27 10.54 -9.13
N VAL A 59 -20.12 10.25 -8.52
CA VAL A 59 -18.98 9.62 -9.22
C VAL A 59 -18.68 8.26 -8.61
N LEU A 60 -18.86 7.22 -9.41
CA LEU A 60 -18.43 5.86 -9.08
C LEU A 60 -17.12 5.55 -9.80
N THR A 61 -16.03 5.40 -9.05
CA THR A 61 -14.74 4.95 -9.60
C THR A 61 -14.56 3.47 -9.34
N LEU A 62 -14.28 2.70 -10.40
CA LEU A 62 -13.92 1.28 -10.34
C LEU A 62 -12.44 1.12 -10.69
N SER A 63 -11.72 0.27 -9.96
CA SER A 63 -10.32 -0.04 -10.25
C SER A 63 -9.93 -1.38 -9.66
N ALA A 64 -9.17 -2.17 -10.42
CA ALA A 64 -8.61 -3.44 -9.92
C ALA A 64 -7.48 -3.23 -8.89
N THR A 65 -6.84 -2.04 -8.91
CA THR A 65 -5.74 -1.69 -8.02
C THR A 65 -5.86 -0.22 -7.62
N PRO A 66 -6.26 0.09 -6.38
CA PRO A 66 -6.50 1.47 -5.99
C PRO A 66 -5.22 2.30 -6.08
N ILE A 67 -5.32 3.51 -6.64
CA ILE A 67 -4.22 4.46 -6.69
C ILE A 67 -3.82 4.79 -5.24
N PRO A 68 -2.53 4.69 -4.85
CA PRO A 68 -2.10 4.87 -3.46
C PRO A 68 -2.60 6.14 -2.76
N ARG A 69 -2.64 7.27 -3.48
CA ARG A 69 -3.17 8.55 -2.97
C ARG A 69 -4.68 8.49 -2.73
N THR A 70 -5.42 7.88 -3.65
CA THR A 70 -6.88 7.73 -3.57
C THR A 70 -7.24 6.77 -2.44
N LEU A 71 -6.50 5.67 -2.32
CA LEU A 71 -6.62 4.71 -1.22
C LEU A 71 -6.48 5.39 0.14
N TYR A 72 -5.46 6.24 0.28
CA TYR A 72 -5.18 6.92 1.53
C TYR A 72 -6.27 7.95 1.89
N LEU A 73 -6.76 8.72 0.91
CA LEU A 73 -7.90 9.63 1.09
C LEU A 73 -9.17 8.88 1.53
N SER A 74 -9.42 7.71 0.96
CA SER A 74 -10.54 6.86 1.36
C SER A 74 -10.40 6.32 2.77
N LEU A 75 -9.20 5.85 3.16
CA LEU A 75 -8.91 5.38 4.52
C LEU A 75 -9.08 6.48 5.59
N MET A 76 -8.95 7.75 5.19
CA MET A 76 -9.19 8.91 6.06
C MET A 76 -10.65 9.36 6.13
N GLY A 77 -11.55 8.65 5.44
CA GLY A 77 -12.97 9.01 5.37
C GLY A 77 -13.23 10.30 4.59
N ALA A 78 -12.29 10.73 3.74
CA ALA A 78 -12.53 11.83 2.80
C ALA A 78 -13.24 11.34 1.52
N ARG A 79 -13.28 10.02 1.28
CA ARG A 79 -13.96 9.40 0.15
C ARG A 79 -14.47 8.01 0.55
N ASP A 80 -15.75 7.75 0.33
CA ASP A 80 -16.31 6.43 0.60
C ASP A 80 -15.69 5.38 -0.33
N MET A 81 -15.37 4.21 0.23
CA MET A 81 -14.76 3.10 -0.50
C MET A 81 -15.43 1.80 -0.08
N SER A 82 -15.84 1.02 -1.07
CA SER A 82 -16.33 -0.35 -0.89
C SER A 82 -15.33 -1.31 -1.53
N THR A 83 -14.88 -2.31 -0.78
CA THR A 83 -14.01 -3.38 -1.30
C THR A 83 -14.85 -4.62 -1.59
N ILE A 84 -14.65 -5.19 -2.78
CA ILE A 84 -15.26 -6.48 -3.16
C ILE A 84 -14.16 -7.52 -3.11
N ASP A 85 -14.01 -8.15 -1.94
CA ASP A 85 -12.94 -9.12 -1.67
C ASP A 85 -13.34 -10.56 -2.02
N THR A 86 -14.65 -10.86 -1.99
CA THR A 86 -15.17 -12.19 -2.28
C THR A 86 -15.12 -12.48 -3.78
N PRO A 87 -14.36 -13.50 -4.22
CA PRO A 87 -14.35 -13.87 -5.63
C PRO A 87 -15.69 -14.50 -6.06
N PRO A 88 -16.00 -14.49 -7.37
CA PRO A 88 -17.12 -15.26 -7.90
C PRO A 88 -16.98 -16.76 -7.57
N PRO A 89 -18.11 -17.49 -7.39
CA PRO A 89 -18.08 -18.93 -7.15
C PRO A 89 -17.31 -19.66 -8.26
N ASN A 90 -16.63 -20.76 -7.91
CA ASN A 90 -15.78 -21.59 -8.79
C ASN A 90 -14.47 -20.96 -9.29
N ARG A 91 -14.03 -19.81 -8.76
CA ARG A 91 -12.72 -19.25 -9.12
C ARG A 91 -11.59 -19.93 -8.35
N LEU A 92 -10.71 -20.65 -9.06
CA LEU A 92 -9.53 -21.29 -8.47
C LEU A 92 -8.33 -20.33 -8.43
N PRO A 93 -7.48 -20.39 -7.39
CA PRO A 93 -6.28 -19.55 -7.31
C PRO A 93 -5.27 -19.90 -8.41
N VAL A 94 -4.64 -18.87 -8.97
CA VAL A 94 -3.62 -19.01 -10.02
C VAL A 94 -2.30 -19.46 -9.40
N GLN A 95 -1.79 -20.62 -9.80
CA GLN A 95 -0.51 -21.14 -9.32
C GLN A 95 0.63 -20.34 -9.96
N THR A 96 1.30 -19.52 -9.14
CA THR A 96 2.35 -18.60 -9.61
C THR A 96 3.74 -19.14 -9.26
N SER A 97 4.58 -19.34 -10.28
CA SER A 97 5.96 -19.80 -10.15
C SER A 97 6.92 -18.75 -10.69
N ILE A 98 8.01 -18.50 -9.97
CA ILE A 98 9.11 -17.62 -10.42
C ILE A 98 10.23 -18.56 -10.83
N CYS A 99 10.63 -18.50 -12.10
CA CYS A 99 11.52 -19.47 -12.71
C CYS A 99 12.59 -18.78 -13.55
N ALA A 100 13.70 -19.49 -13.78
CA ALA A 100 14.67 -19.08 -14.79
C ALA A 100 14.03 -19.16 -16.16
N TYR A 101 14.46 -18.25 -17.04
CA TYR A 101 14.22 -18.41 -18.45
C TYR A 101 14.86 -19.73 -18.88
N ASP A 102 14.01 -20.71 -19.21
CA ASP A 102 14.39 -22.03 -19.69
C ASP A 102 13.40 -22.44 -20.78
N GLU A 103 13.93 -22.70 -21.97
CA GLU A 103 13.15 -23.10 -23.15
C GLU A 103 12.45 -24.45 -22.95
N ARG A 104 13.01 -25.35 -22.13
CA ARG A 104 12.35 -26.64 -21.80
C ARG A 104 11.10 -26.39 -20.97
N LEU A 105 11.18 -25.48 -20.00
CA LEU A 105 10.04 -25.09 -19.17
C LEU A 105 8.96 -24.40 -20.00
N ILE A 106 9.34 -23.46 -20.89
CA ILE A 106 8.41 -22.78 -21.80
C ILE A 106 7.67 -23.79 -22.68
N ARG A 107 8.40 -24.69 -23.34
CA ARG A 107 7.84 -25.75 -24.20
C ARG A 107 6.87 -26.64 -23.42
N ASN A 108 7.27 -27.12 -22.24
CA ASN A 108 6.43 -28.00 -21.43
C ASN A 108 5.16 -27.30 -20.95
N ALA A 109 5.25 -26.02 -20.57
CA ALA A 109 4.10 -25.23 -20.16
C ALA A 109 3.10 -25.03 -21.30
N ILE A 110 3.59 -24.69 -22.49
CA ILE A 110 2.74 -24.50 -23.68
C ILE A 110 2.08 -25.83 -24.09
N ARG A 111 2.86 -26.91 -24.22
CA ARG A 111 2.34 -28.25 -24.56
C ARG A 111 1.28 -28.73 -23.59
N ARG A 112 1.51 -28.54 -22.29
CA ARG A 112 0.56 -28.94 -21.25
C ARG A 112 -0.79 -28.24 -21.41
N GLU A 113 -0.80 -26.96 -21.78
CA GLU A 113 -2.05 -26.22 -21.96
C GLU A 113 -2.77 -26.64 -23.26
N LEU A 114 -2.02 -26.84 -24.34
CA LEU A 114 -2.52 -27.40 -25.61
C LEU A 114 -3.20 -28.76 -25.41
N THR A 115 -2.58 -29.69 -24.66
CA THR A 115 -3.18 -31.01 -24.37
C THR A 115 -4.51 -30.91 -23.61
N ARG A 116 -4.73 -29.81 -22.87
CA ARG A 116 -5.99 -29.55 -22.14
C ARG A 116 -7.02 -28.80 -23.00
N GLY A 117 -6.72 -28.51 -24.26
CA GLY A 117 -7.53 -27.66 -25.14
C GLY A 117 -7.65 -26.22 -24.64
N GLY A 118 -6.64 -25.75 -23.89
CA GLY A 118 -6.57 -24.38 -23.41
C GLY A 118 -5.62 -23.53 -24.24
N GLN A 119 -5.62 -22.24 -23.96
CA GLN A 119 -4.78 -21.27 -24.67
C GLN A 119 -3.76 -20.61 -23.74
N VAL A 120 -2.69 -20.08 -24.33
CA VAL A 120 -1.55 -19.54 -23.61
C VAL A 120 -1.33 -18.08 -23.95
N PHE A 121 -1.17 -17.25 -22.92
CA PHE A 121 -0.60 -15.93 -23.07
C PHE A 121 0.92 -15.99 -22.90
N PHE A 122 1.66 -15.49 -23.89
CA PHE A 122 3.10 -15.28 -23.76
C PHE A 122 3.37 -13.77 -23.83
N LEU A 123 3.83 -13.20 -22.72
CA LEU A 123 4.09 -11.77 -22.62
C LEU A 123 5.57 -11.50 -22.93
N HIS A 124 5.83 -10.72 -23.98
CA HIS A 124 7.15 -10.24 -24.34
C HIS A 124 7.09 -8.73 -24.62
N ASN A 125 7.45 -7.92 -23.63
CA ASN A 125 7.26 -6.47 -23.67
C ASN A 125 8.37 -5.73 -24.44
N ARG A 126 8.62 -6.14 -25.69
CA ARG A 126 9.54 -5.47 -26.62
C ARG A 126 9.15 -5.78 -28.07
N VAL A 127 8.53 -4.81 -28.74
CA VAL A 127 8.06 -4.97 -30.14
C VAL A 127 9.21 -5.29 -31.08
N ALA A 128 10.37 -4.66 -30.91
CA ALA A 128 11.53 -4.88 -31.78
C ALA A 128 12.02 -6.34 -31.84
N THR A 129 11.79 -7.14 -30.78
CA THR A 129 12.26 -8.54 -30.69
C THR A 129 11.12 -9.56 -30.67
N ILE A 130 9.86 -9.12 -30.81
CA ILE A 130 8.70 -10.00 -30.69
C ILE A 130 8.59 -11.00 -31.84
N ALA A 131 8.99 -10.60 -33.06
CA ALA A 131 9.01 -11.50 -34.21
C ALA A 131 10.00 -12.66 -34.02
N GLY A 132 11.22 -12.36 -33.56
CA GLY A 132 12.20 -13.41 -33.23
C GLY A 132 11.74 -14.31 -32.08
N MET A 133 11.00 -13.77 -31.11
CA MET A 133 10.39 -14.60 -30.07
C MET A 133 9.30 -15.54 -30.62
N LYS A 134 8.50 -15.09 -31.61
CA LYS A 134 7.54 -15.98 -32.30
C LYS A 134 8.26 -17.13 -32.97
N GLU A 135 9.30 -16.87 -33.74
CA GLU A 135 10.09 -17.91 -34.42
C GLU A 135 10.66 -18.92 -33.42
N ARG A 136 11.18 -18.41 -32.29
CA ARG A 136 11.70 -19.25 -31.21
C ARG A 136 10.60 -20.13 -30.59
N ILE A 137 9.43 -19.57 -30.27
CA ILE A 137 8.29 -20.34 -29.73
C ILE A 137 7.84 -21.39 -30.75
N GLN A 138 7.73 -21.03 -32.03
CA GLN A 138 7.35 -21.95 -33.10
C GLN A 138 8.36 -23.10 -33.25
N SER A 139 9.65 -22.81 -33.08
CA SER A 139 10.71 -23.83 -33.12
C SER A 139 10.64 -24.78 -31.92
N LEU A 140 10.23 -24.27 -30.75
CA LEU A 140 10.07 -25.06 -29.52
C LEU A 140 8.80 -25.91 -29.53
N VAL A 141 7.72 -25.41 -30.12
CA VAL A 141 6.41 -26.08 -30.19
C VAL A 141 5.85 -25.93 -31.62
N PRO A 142 6.33 -26.74 -32.58
CA PRO A 142 5.91 -26.64 -33.98
C PRO A 142 4.40 -26.82 -34.20
N GLU A 143 3.75 -27.60 -33.33
CA GLU A 143 2.32 -27.87 -33.36
C GLU A 143 1.44 -26.68 -32.91
N ALA A 144 2.00 -25.67 -32.23
CA ALA A 144 1.24 -24.54 -31.72
C ALA A 144 1.04 -23.46 -32.79
N LYS A 145 -0.18 -22.93 -32.90
CA LYS A 145 -0.48 -21.75 -33.71
C LYS A 145 -0.20 -20.48 -32.91
N VAL A 146 0.88 -19.78 -33.26
CA VAL A 146 1.33 -18.56 -32.57
C VAL A 146 0.94 -17.32 -33.34
N VAL A 147 0.19 -16.42 -32.70
CA VAL A 147 -0.18 -15.10 -33.24
C VAL A 147 0.45 -13.98 -32.41
N ILE A 148 0.74 -12.84 -33.05
CA ILE A 148 1.35 -11.68 -32.40
C ILE A 148 0.32 -10.57 -32.24
N GLY A 149 0.21 -10.02 -31.02
CA GLY A 149 -0.60 -8.83 -30.74
C GLY A 149 0.21 -7.76 -30.01
N HIS A 150 0.49 -6.63 -30.66
CA HIS A 150 1.22 -5.52 -30.04
C HIS A 150 0.64 -4.12 -30.36
N GLY A 151 1.00 -3.11 -29.56
CA GLY A 151 0.26 -1.83 -29.52
C GLY A 151 0.55 -0.91 -30.70
N GLN A 152 1.61 -1.22 -31.43
CA GLN A 152 1.96 -0.55 -32.69
C GLN A 152 1.23 -1.14 -33.90
N MET A 153 0.40 -2.17 -33.73
CA MET A 153 -0.41 -2.70 -34.83
C MET A 153 -1.57 -1.74 -35.12
N ASP A 154 -2.00 -1.70 -36.38
CA ASP A 154 -3.25 -1.06 -36.74
C ASP A 154 -4.41 -1.69 -35.98
N ARG A 155 -5.41 -0.86 -35.65
CA ARG A 155 -6.53 -1.27 -34.80
C ARG A 155 -7.30 -2.45 -35.39
N GLU A 156 -7.55 -2.43 -36.69
CA GLU A 156 -8.26 -3.49 -37.43
C GLU A 156 -7.47 -4.81 -37.39
N ASN A 157 -6.15 -4.75 -37.59
CA ASN A 157 -5.27 -5.92 -37.52
C ASN A 157 -5.22 -6.51 -36.10
N LEU A 158 -5.14 -5.66 -35.08
CA LEU A 158 -5.16 -6.11 -33.69
C LEU A 158 -6.50 -6.77 -33.35
N GLU A 159 -7.61 -6.18 -33.75
CA GLU A 159 -8.95 -6.72 -33.53
C GLU A 159 -9.12 -8.09 -34.19
N LEU A 160 -8.62 -8.26 -35.42
CA LEU A 160 -8.65 -9.52 -36.14
C LEU A 160 -7.82 -10.61 -35.44
N VAL A 161 -6.61 -10.29 -34.97
CA VAL A 161 -5.79 -11.23 -34.17
C VAL A 161 -6.48 -11.62 -32.87
N MET A 162 -7.10 -10.65 -32.19
CA MET A 162 -7.81 -10.92 -30.95
C MET A 162 -9.03 -11.81 -31.19
N HIS A 163 -9.77 -11.57 -32.27
CA HIS A 163 -10.90 -12.42 -32.67
C HIS A 163 -10.45 -13.86 -32.94
N GLN A 164 -9.38 -14.05 -33.71
CA GLN A 164 -8.80 -15.38 -33.97
C GLN A 164 -8.41 -16.10 -32.68
N PHE A 165 -7.83 -15.37 -31.70
CA PHE A 165 -7.49 -15.95 -30.43
C PHE A 165 -8.74 -16.27 -29.59
N VAL A 166 -9.73 -15.39 -29.50
CA VAL A 166 -10.96 -15.64 -28.73
C VAL A 166 -11.75 -16.84 -29.28
N GLU A 167 -11.79 -17.02 -30.60
CA GLU A 167 -12.43 -18.17 -31.26
C GLU A 167 -11.66 -19.50 -31.13
N GLY A 168 -10.46 -19.49 -30.53
CA GLY A 168 -9.63 -20.68 -30.40
C GLY A 168 -8.93 -21.10 -31.69
N GLN A 169 -8.84 -20.21 -32.69
CA GLN A 169 -8.09 -20.49 -33.93
C GLN A 169 -6.57 -20.42 -33.72
N ALA A 170 -6.12 -19.76 -32.65
CA ALA A 170 -4.72 -19.65 -32.24
C ALA A 170 -4.53 -20.16 -30.81
N ASP A 171 -3.43 -20.88 -30.58
CA ASP A 171 -3.15 -21.51 -29.28
C ASP A 171 -2.34 -20.60 -28.36
N VAL A 172 -1.44 -19.79 -28.93
CA VAL A 172 -0.55 -18.90 -28.20
C VAL A 172 -0.69 -17.48 -28.72
N LEU A 173 -1.08 -16.57 -27.83
CA LEU A 173 -1.02 -15.13 -28.09
C LEU A 173 0.29 -14.58 -27.52
N LEU A 174 1.22 -14.25 -28.42
CA LEU A 174 2.45 -13.54 -28.09
C LEU A 174 2.19 -12.03 -28.12
N ALA A 175 2.18 -11.39 -26.95
CA ALA A 175 1.79 -9.99 -26.86
C ALA A 175 2.67 -9.15 -25.95
N THR A 176 2.53 -7.83 -26.09
CA THR A 176 3.01 -6.85 -25.10
C THR A 176 1.95 -6.64 -24.02
N THR A 177 2.06 -5.58 -23.22
CA THR A 177 1.12 -5.22 -22.13
C THR A 177 -0.32 -4.94 -22.55
N ILE A 178 -0.71 -5.10 -23.82
CA ILE A 178 -2.09 -4.84 -24.28
C ILE A 178 -3.11 -5.76 -23.61
N ILE A 179 -2.72 -6.97 -23.22
CA ILE A 179 -3.61 -7.90 -22.50
C ILE A 179 -4.07 -7.31 -21.15
N GLU A 180 -3.34 -6.31 -20.63
CA GLU A 180 -3.75 -5.56 -19.44
C GLU A 180 -5.07 -4.80 -19.67
N SER A 181 -5.47 -4.51 -20.91
CA SER A 181 -6.53 -3.55 -21.28
C SER A 181 -7.97 -4.04 -21.37
N GLY A 182 -8.31 -5.16 -20.70
CA GLY A 182 -9.72 -5.50 -20.50
C GLY A 182 -10.22 -6.71 -21.28
N ILE A 183 -9.37 -7.38 -22.05
CA ILE A 183 -9.79 -8.57 -22.81
C ILE A 183 -9.99 -9.72 -21.82
N ASP A 184 -11.21 -10.26 -21.79
CA ASP A 184 -11.57 -11.47 -21.06
C ASP A 184 -11.50 -12.66 -22.02
N ILE A 185 -10.59 -13.60 -21.74
CA ILE A 185 -10.41 -14.81 -22.56
C ILE A 185 -10.55 -16.00 -21.62
N PRO A 186 -11.74 -16.60 -21.51
CA PRO A 186 -12.01 -17.63 -20.50
C PRO A 186 -11.16 -18.88 -20.70
N ASN A 187 -10.80 -19.20 -21.94
CA ASN A 187 -10.03 -20.38 -22.31
C ASN A 187 -8.52 -20.25 -22.06
N ALA A 188 -8.04 -19.04 -21.75
CA ALA A 188 -6.64 -18.81 -21.43
C ALA A 188 -6.36 -19.10 -19.94
N ASN A 189 -5.73 -20.25 -19.66
CA ASN A 189 -5.42 -20.64 -18.27
C ASN A 189 -3.92 -20.58 -17.94
N THR A 190 -3.05 -20.40 -18.93
CA THR A 190 -1.60 -20.32 -18.68
C THR A 190 -1.04 -19.01 -19.21
N ILE A 191 -0.31 -18.28 -18.37
CA ILE A 191 0.43 -17.07 -18.73
C ILE A 191 1.92 -17.24 -18.44
N LEU A 192 2.75 -16.96 -19.44
CA LEU A 192 4.20 -16.86 -19.32
C LEU A 192 4.58 -15.40 -19.47
N ILE A 193 5.34 -14.88 -18.52
CA ILE A 193 5.81 -13.48 -18.53
C ILE A 193 7.31 -13.48 -18.69
N ASP A 194 7.78 -13.15 -19.89
CA ASP A 194 9.19 -12.93 -20.16
C ASP A 194 9.65 -11.62 -19.49
N ARG A 195 10.88 -11.63 -18.97
CA ARG A 195 11.48 -10.47 -18.27
C ARG A 195 10.57 -9.88 -17.20
N ALA A 196 10.02 -10.72 -16.32
CA ALA A 196 9.16 -10.29 -15.22
C ALA A 196 9.82 -9.23 -14.31
N ASP A 197 11.15 -9.14 -14.29
CA ASP A 197 11.93 -8.11 -13.62
C ASP A 197 11.58 -6.68 -14.05
N ARG A 198 11.11 -6.49 -15.30
CA ARG A 198 10.83 -5.18 -15.89
C ARG A 198 9.43 -4.64 -15.61
N PHE A 199 8.55 -5.46 -15.02
CA PHE A 199 7.17 -5.07 -14.76
C PHE A 199 6.97 -4.62 -13.33
N GLY A 200 6.03 -3.71 -13.12
CA GLY A 200 5.53 -3.35 -11.81
C GLY A 200 4.80 -4.50 -11.11
N LEU A 201 4.72 -4.49 -9.77
CA LEU A 201 3.95 -5.52 -9.04
C LEU A 201 2.45 -5.43 -9.34
N ALA A 202 1.91 -4.20 -9.44
CA ALA A 202 0.54 -3.97 -9.85
C ALA A 202 0.24 -4.55 -11.24
N ASP A 203 1.10 -4.25 -12.22
CA ASP A 203 0.95 -4.74 -13.61
C ASP A 203 0.98 -6.28 -13.64
N LEU A 204 1.93 -6.91 -12.94
CA LEU A 204 2.02 -8.36 -12.85
C LEU A 204 0.80 -8.98 -12.17
N TYR A 205 0.23 -8.32 -11.16
CA TYR A 205 -1.00 -8.76 -10.52
C TYR A 205 -2.19 -8.71 -11.48
N GLN A 206 -2.32 -7.62 -12.24
CA GLN A 206 -3.37 -7.47 -13.25
C GLN A 206 -3.23 -8.51 -14.36
N LEU A 207 -2.00 -8.71 -14.88
CA LEU A 207 -1.69 -9.73 -15.89
C LEU A 207 -1.98 -11.14 -15.38
N ARG A 208 -1.63 -11.46 -14.14
CA ARG A 208 -2.00 -12.73 -13.48
C ARG A 208 -3.51 -12.90 -13.39
N GLY A 209 -4.26 -11.81 -13.13
CA GLY A 209 -5.71 -11.81 -13.06
C GLY A 209 -6.44 -12.05 -14.39
N ARG A 210 -5.71 -12.03 -15.52
CA ARG A 210 -6.25 -12.33 -16.85
C ARG A 210 -6.40 -13.82 -17.15
N VAL A 211 -5.82 -14.70 -16.33
CA VAL A 211 -5.97 -16.16 -16.48
C VAL A 211 -6.85 -16.77 -15.38
N GLY A 212 -7.44 -17.93 -15.67
CA GLY A 212 -8.17 -18.73 -14.68
C GLY A 212 -9.62 -18.32 -14.46
N ARG A 213 -10.35 -18.01 -15.54
CA ARG A 213 -11.76 -17.62 -15.49
C ARG A 213 -12.74 -18.79 -15.73
N ALA A 214 -12.31 -19.88 -16.38
CA ALA A 214 -13.17 -21.02 -16.72
C ALA A 214 -13.24 -22.15 -15.66
N GLY A 215 -13.07 -21.84 -14.37
CA GLY A 215 -13.11 -22.85 -13.28
C GLY A 215 -12.01 -23.92 -13.32
N ARG A 216 -11.05 -23.81 -14.25
CA ARG A 216 -9.87 -24.66 -14.35
C ARG A 216 -8.69 -24.01 -13.62
N ARG A 217 -7.82 -24.85 -13.04
CA ARG A 217 -6.59 -24.37 -12.42
C ARG A 217 -5.70 -23.70 -13.48
N ALA A 218 -5.32 -22.46 -13.19
CA ALA A 218 -4.49 -21.62 -14.04
C ALA A 218 -3.05 -21.51 -13.50
N TYR A 219 -2.11 -21.23 -14.41
CA TYR A 219 -0.69 -21.18 -14.15
C TYR A 219 -0.10 -19.84 -14.59
N ALA A 220 0.71 -19.22 -13.74
CA ALA A 220 1.47 -18.01 -14.06
C ALA A 220 2.96 -18.28 -13.86
N LEU A 221 3.73 -18.21 -14.95
CA LEU A 221 5.17 -18.44 -14.96
C LEU A 221 5.89 -17.10 -15.17
N LEU A 222 6.50 -16.59 -14.10
CA LEU A 222 7.27 -15.36 -14.11
C LEU A 222 8.72 -15.70 -14.44
N LEU A 223 9.13 -15.43 -15.67
CA LEU A 223 10.46 -15.78 -16.17
C LEU A 223 11.46 -14.66 -15.88
N LEU A 224 12.60 -15.05 -15.33
CA LEU A 224 13.71 -14.16 -15.03
C LEU A 224 14.99 -14.65 -15.73
N PRO A 225 15.86 -13.73 -16.18
CA PRO A 225 17.23 -14.08 -16.53
C PRO A 225 17.91 -14.90 -15.42
N ALA A 226 18.70 -15.90 -15.79
CA ALA A 226 19.35 -16.83 -14.84
C ALA A 226 20.14 -16.08 -13.75
N ASP A 227 20.87 -15.03 -14.14
CA ASP A 227 21.70 -14.21 -13.25
C ASP A 227 20.90 -13.49 -12.14
N LEU A 228 19.63 -13.17 -12.41
CA LEU A 228 18.77 -12.43 -11.48
C LEU A 228 18.08 -13.32 -10.44
N ILE A 229 18.16 -14.65 -10.60
CA ILE A 229 17.51 -15.59 -9.68
C ILE A 229 18.34 -15.88 -8.44
N ALA A 230 19.67 -15.80 -8.55
CA ALA A 230 20.58 -16.21 -7.49
C ALA A 230 20.55 -15.30 -6.25
N GLY A 231 20.11 -14.03 -6.34
CA GLY A 231 20.08 -13.17 -5.14
C GLY A 231 19.66 -11.70 -5.29
N GLY A 232 18.90 -11.32 -6.33
CA GLY A 232 18.56 -9.90 -6.56
C GLY A 232 17.28 -9.39 -5.88
N ASP A 233 17.20 -8.06 -5.67
CA ASP A 233 15.99 -7.34 -5.24
C ASP A 233 14.77 -7.69 -6.10
N ALA A 234 14.98 -7.99 -7.39
CA ALA A 234 13.94 -8.44 -8.30
C ALA A 234 13.23 -9.73 -7.82
N ARG A 235 13.98 -10.72 -7.32
CA ARG A 235 13.38 -11.97 -6.80
C ARG A 235 12.62 -11.73 -5.50
N LYS A 236 13.18 -10.94 -4.57
CA LYS A 236 12.48 -10.55 -3.33
C LYS A 236 11.18 -9.80 -3.65
N ARG A 237 11.24 -8.83 -4.57
CA ARG A 237 10.09 -8.08 -5.08
C ARG A 237 9.02 -9.01 -5.64
N LEU A 238 9.39 -9.90 -6.56
CA LEU A 238 8.44 -10.83 -7.19
C LEU A 238 7.91 -11.89 -6.23
N SER A 239 8.67 -12.26 -5.20
CA SER A 239 8.22 -13.22 -4.17
C SER A 239 7.04 -12.69 -3.37
N ALA A 240 6.85 -11.36 -3.29
CA ALA A 240 5.65 -10.76 -2.73
C ALA A 240 4.38 -11.21 -3.48
N ILE A 241 4.43 -11.38 -4.82
CA ILE A 241 3.27 -11.85 -5.61
C ILE A 241 2.82 -13.25 -5.18
N LYS A 242 3.77 -14.12 -4.76
CA LYS A 242 3.46 -15.47 -4.25
C LYS A 242 2.81 -15.46 -2.87
N GLN A 243 3.16 -14.49 -2.02
CA GLN A 243 2.58 -14.35 -0.69
C GLN A 243 1.13 -13.84 -0.73
N TYR A 244 0.76 -13.21 -1.85
CA TYR A 244 -0.55 -12.63 -2.11
C TYR A 244 -1.31 -13.40 -3.20
N THR A 245 -1.39 -14.72 -3.03
CA THR A 245 -2.10 -15.65 -3.92
C THR A 245 -3.60 -15.73 -3.66
N GLU A 246 -4.08 -15.27 -2.50
CA GLU A 246 -5.50 -15.20 -2.20
C GLU A 246 -6.21 -14.14 -3.06
N LEU A 247 -7.42 -14.47 -3.53
CA LEU A 247 -8.32 -13.54 -4.20
C LEU A 247 -8.75 -12.46 -3.19
N GLY A 248 -8.72 -11.17 -3.57
CA GLY A 248 -8.91 -10.02 -2.65
C GLY A 248 -7.59 -9.36 -2.18
N SER A 249 -6.43 -9.91 -2.59
CA SER A 249 -5.12 -9.39 -2.18
C SER A 249 -4.62 -8.12 -2.90
N GLY A 250 -5.40 -7.58 -3.86
CA GLY A 250 -5.02 -6.40 -4.64
C GLY A 250 -4.70 -5.18 -3.77
N PHE A 251 -5.43 -5.02 -2.66
CA PHE A 251 -5.20 -4.00 -1.64
C PHE A 251 -3.81 -4.12 -0.99
N LYS A 252 -3.43 -5.32 -0.52
CA LYS A 252 -2.15 -5.58 0.15
C LYS A 252 -0.96 -5.41 -0.81
N ILE A 253 -1.14 -5.76 -2.08
CA ILE A 253 -0.12 -5.62 -3.11
C ILE A 253 0.10 -4.15 -3.47
N ALA A 254 -0.97 -3.36 -3.62
CA ALA A 254 -0.85 -1.93 -3.90
C ALA A 254 -0.09 -1.19 -2.78
N MET A 255 -0.38 -1.52 -1.52
CA MET A 255 0.35 -0.99 -0.36
C MET A 255 1.83 -1.37 -0.37
N ARG A 256 2.14 -2.64 -0.65
CA ARG A 256 3.53 -3.11 -0.67
C ARG A 256 4.32 -2.57 -1.86
N ASP A 257 3.68 -2.44 -3.03
CA ASP A 257 4.29 -1.83 -4.23
C ASP A 257 4.60 -0.35 -3.99
N LEU A 258 3.73 0.37 -3.28
CA LEU A 258 3.98 1.75 -2.85
C LEU A 258 5.16 1.85 -1.87
N GLU A 259 5.23 0.97 -0.87
CA GLU A 259 6.35 0.90 0.08
C GLU A 259 7.68 0.60 -0.62
N ILE A 260 7.67 -0.34 -1.58
CA ILE A 260 8.87 -0.79 -2.29
C ILE A 260 9.33 0.23 -3.35
N ARG A 261 8.41 0.83 -4.11
CA ARG A 261 8.76 1.87 -5.10
C ARG A 261 9.14 3.19 -4.45
N GLY A 262 8.72 3.42 -3.21
CA GLY A 262 8.75 4.72 -2.55
C GLY A 262 7.74 5.68 -3.19
N ALA A 263 7.22 6.66 -2.45
CA ALA A 263 6.30 7.68 -2.94
C ALA A 263 6.93 8.71 -3.92
N GLY A 264 7.90 8.28 -4.72
CA GLY A 264 8.87 9.08 -5.45
C GLY A 264 8.37 9.75 -6.74
N SER A 265 7.11 10.18 -6.82
CA SER A 265 6.63 10.96 -7.97
C SER A 265 5.82 12.21 -7.62
N LEU A 266 5.79 12.63 -6.36
CA LEU A 266 5.18 13.93 -6.01
C LEU A 266 6.19 15.09 -5.98
N LEU A 267 7.51 14.84 -5.92
CA LEU A 267 8.51 15.92 -5.71
C LEU A 267 9.81 15.85 -6.54
N GLY A 268 10.00 14.88 -7.43
CA GLY A 268 11.12 14.89 -8.39
C GLY A 268 12.51 14.49 -7.85
N THR A 269 13.30 13.99 -8.82
CA THR A 269 14.70 13.51 -8.88
C THR A 269 15.38 12.84 -7.68
N LYS A 270 15.47 11.50 -7.80
CA LYS A 270 16.58 10.59 -7.42
C LYS A 270 17.55 11.09 -6.33
N GLN A 271 17.35 10.65 -5.09
CA GLN A 271 18.38 9.98 -4.27
C GLN A 271 17.75 9.21 -3.08
N SER A 272 18.33 8.03 -2.82
CA SER A 272 18.34 7.21 -1.59
C SER A 272 17.02 6.84 -0.89
N GLY A 273 16.65 5.55 -1.03
CA GLY A 273 15.46 4.88 -0.47
C GLY A 273 15.35 4.75 1.06
N HIS A 274 15.89 5.69 1.83
CA HIS A 274 15.54 5.87 3.25
C HIS A 274 14.93 7.25 3.53
N ILE A 275 15.33 8.29 2.79
CA ILE A 275 14.79 9.64 2.92
C ILE A 275 13.37 9.71 2.32
N THR A 276 13.11 8.94 1.25
CA THR A 276 11.83 8.88 0.54
C THR A 276 10.70 8.24 1.36
N ALA A 277 11.01 7.28 2.25
CA ALA A 277 10.03 6.63 3.12
C ALA A 277 9.53 7.59 4.21
N VAL A 278 10.43 8.42 4.77
CA VAL A 278 10.09 9.46 5.76
C VAL A 278 9.18 10.53 5.14
N GLY A 279 9.42 10.90 3.88
CA GLY A 279 8.62 11.88 3.16
C GLY A 279 7.17 11.46 2.94
N PHE A 280 6.92 10.19 2.62
CA PHE A 280 5.54 9.68 2.47
C PHE A 280 4.82 9.59 3.80
N GLU A 281 5.48 9.08 4.85
CA GLU A 281 4.89 8.99 6.19
C GLU A 281 4.51 10.39 6.72
N LEU A 282 5.38 11.39 6.52
CA LEU A 282 5.09 12.78 6.86
C LEU A 282 3.97 13.37 6.01
N TYR A 283 3.96 13.16 4.68
CA TYR A 283 2.89 13.61 3.80
C TYR A 283 1.53 13.05 4.22
N CYS A 284 1.50 11.74 4.50
CA CYS A 284 0.34 11.02 5.01
C CYS A 284 -0.16 11.62 6.33
N GLN A 285 0.75 11.90 7.27
CA GLN A 285 0.42 12.57 8.53
C GLN A 285 -0.12 14.00 8.33
N LEU A 286 0.48 14.79 7.44
CA LEU A 286 0.03 16.16 7.13
C LEU A 286 -1.34 16.15 6.44
N LEU A 287 -1.58 15.19 5.56
CA LEU A 287 -2.86 14.99 4.91
C LEU A 287 -3.92 14.60 5.93
N GLN A 288 -3.59 13.70 6.88
CA GLN A 288 -4.47 13.34 8.00
C GLN A 288 -4.89 14.56 8.79
N GLN A 289 -3.92 15.38 9.19
CA GLN A 289 -4.17 16.60 9.96
C GLN A 289 -5.05 17.58 9.19
N SER A 290 -4.83 17.72 7.88
CA SER A 290 -5.62 18.60 7.02
C SER A 290 -7.07 18.11 6.89
N VAL A 291 -7.27 16.79 6.73
CA VAL A 291 -8.62 16.19 6.66
C VAL A 291 -9.34 16.29 8.01
N GLU A 292 -8.66 15.99 9.12
CA GLU A 292 -9.21 16.12 10.48
C GLU A 292 -9.63 17.58 10.77
N HIS A 293 -8.82 18.55 10.33
CA HIS A 293 -9.12 19.97 10.46
C HIS A 293 -10.35 20.39 9.64
N LEU A 294 -10.44 19.95 8.37
CA LEU A 294 -11.58 20.22 7.49
C LEU A 294 -12.88 19.55 7.97
N GLN A 295 -12.80 18.37 8.61
CA GLN A 295 -13.94 17.67 9.20
C GLN A 295 -14.41 18.28 10.54
N GLY A 296 -13.78 19.37 11.01
CA GLY A 296 -14.13 20.02 12.27
C GLY A 296 -13.82 19.17 13.51
N LYS A 297 -13.05 18.08 13.37
CA LYS A 297 -12.60 17.28 14.51
C LYS A 297 -11.58 18.09 15.29
N LYS A 298 -11.74 18.19 16.61
CA LYS A 298 -10.74 18.82 17.48
C LYS A 298 -9.41 18.13 17.25
N THR A 299 -8.48 18.81 16.59
CA THR A 299 -7.12 18.33 16.42
C THR A 299 -6.53 18.19 17.82
N PHE A 300 -6.31 16.95 18.25
CA PHE A 300 -5.38 16.71 19.34
C PHE A 300 -4.04 17.19 18.80
N LYS A 301 -3.62 18.40 19.21
CA LYS A 301 -2.26 18.88 18.99
C LYS A 301 -1.34 17.72 19.37
N ARG A 302 -0.34 17.44 18.54
CA ARG A 302 0.64 16.40 18.86
C ARG A 302 1.02 16.53 20.32
N ALA A 303 1.15 15.39 20.99
CA ALA A 303 1.78 15.32 22.30
C ALA A 303 3.28 15.66 22.15
N ASP A 304 3.55 16.91 21.80
CA ASP A 304 4.86 17.58 21.79
C ASP A 304 5.26 17.98 23.20
N THR A 305 4.69 17.32 24.21
CA THR A 305 5.12 17.48 25.59
C THR A 305 6.50 16.87 25.73
N GLN A 306 7.51 17.72 25.87
CA GLN A 306 8.87 17.28 26.11
C GLN A 306 9.01 16.80 27.55
N LEU A 307 9.58 15.62 27.75
CA LEU A 307 9.89 15.09 29.08
C LEU A 307 11.39 15.24 29.36
N ARG A 308 11.74 15.92 30.44
CA ARG A 308 13.10 16.00 30.99
C ARG A 308 13.10 15.41 32.39
N ILE A 309 13.63 14.21 32.55
CA ILE A 309 13.60 13.50 33.83
C ILE A 309 15.04 13.10 34.14
N ASP A 310 15.63 13.69 35.17
CA ASP A 310 17.05 13.58 35.52
C ASP A 310 17.48 12.16 35.93
N PHE A 311 16.56 11.39 36.50
CA PHE A 311 16.82 10.04 36.96
C PHE A 311 16.51 8.95 35.91
N ILE A 312 16.03 9.27 34.70
CA ILE A 312 15.72 8.26 33.68
C ILE A 312 16.87 8.08 32.69
N VAL A 313 17.18 6.83 32.37
CA VAL A 313 18.13 6.44 31.32
C VAL A 313 17.39 5.77 30.17
N TYR A 314 17.42 6.38 28.98
CA TYR A 314 16.69 5.91 27.79
C TYR A 314 17.48 4.93 26.90
N SER A 315 18.74 4.66 27.20
CA SER A 315 19.58 3.77 26.40
C SER A 315 20.29 2.73 27.26
N GLU A 316 20.28 1.49 26.79
CA GLU A 316 20.97 0.37 27.43
C GLU A 316 22.48 0.61 27.58
N SER A 317 23.13 1.26 26.60
CA SER A 317 24.57 1.57 26.65
C SER A 317 24.96 2.60 27.71
N ALA A 318 24.02 3.46 28.13
CA ALA A 318 24.24 4.44 29.20
C ALA A 318 23.78 3.93 30.57
N TRP A 319 23.23 2.71 30.62
CA TRP A 319 22.74 2.11 31.86
C TRP A 319 23.89 1.43 32.59
N THR A 320 24.32 2.04 33.70
CA THR A 320 25.44 1.56 34.54
C THR A 320 24.99 0.74 35.75
N GLY A 321 23.68 0.43 35.88
CA GLY A 321 23.14 -0.31 37.02
C GLY A 321 23.07 0.49 38.33
N GLN A 322 23.29 1.81 38.30
CA GLN A 322 23.22 2.67 39.48
C GLN A 322 21.79 2.75 40.03
N VAL A 323 21.64 2.51 41.34
CA VAL A 323 20.36 2.53 42.08
C VAL A 323 19.65 3.89 42.02
N THR A 324 20.41 4.97 41.82
CA THR A 324 19.88 6.35 41.74
C THR A 324 19.18 6.67 40.43
N LYS A 325 19.35 5.85 39.39
CA LYS A 325 18.73 6.04 38.07
C LYS A 325 17.77 4.88 37.77
N ALA A 326 16.75 5.13 36.95
CA ALA A 326 15.81 4.13 36.47
C ALA A 326 16.01 3.91 34.95
N PRO A 327 16.08 2.66 34.49
CA PRO A 327 16.15 2.37 33.06
C PRO A 327 14.75 2.49 32.44
N ALA A 328 14.65 3.09 31.25
CA ALA A 328 13.41 3.19 30.47
C ALA A 328 13.71 2.92 28.99
N PHE A 329 13.91 1.65 28.64
CA PHE A 329 14.23 1.20 27.29
C PHE A 329 13.81 -0.27 27.10
N PHE A 330 13.78 -0.72 25.85
CA PHE A 330 13.68 -2.14 25.50
C PHE A 330 15.05 -2.85 25.62
N PRO A 331 15.25 -3.76 26.60
CA PRO A 331 16.48 -4.53 26.72
C PRO A 331 16.71 -5.43 25.52
N ARG A 332 17.97 -5.67 25.13
CA ARG A 332 18.27 -6.67 24.09
C ARG A 332 17.81 -8.08 24.44
N SER A 333 17.67 -8.37 25.73
CA SER A 333 17.21 -9.66 26.27
C SER A 333 15.69 -9.82 26.27
N PHE A 334 14.91 -8.77 25.98
CA PHE A 334 13.45 -8.82 26.02
C PHE A 334 12.83 -8.31 24.71
N GLY A 335 12.38 -9.27 23.89
CA GLY A 335 11.75 -9.06 22.60
C GLY A 335 12.67 -9.41 21.40
N PRO A 336 12.10 -9.78 20.23
CA PRO A 336 12.83 -10.26 19.04
C PRO A 336 13.45 -9.10 18.23
N ASP A 337 14.08 -9.44 17.10
CA ASP A 337 14.83 -8.63 16.11
C ASP A 337 14.74 -7.09 16.17
N PRO A 338 15.82 -6.36 15.82
CA PRO A 338 15.88 -4.89 15.82
C PRO A 338 14.66 -4.18 15.20
N GLU A 339 14.10 -4.72 14.11
CA GLU A 339 12.92 -4.16 13.43
C GLU A 339 11.67 -4.09 14.34
N MET A 340 11.44 -5.13 15.15
CA MET A 340 10.28 -5.19 16.04
C MET A 340 10.40 -4.19 17.19
N ARG A 341 11.62 -3.95 17.68
CA ARG A 341 11.88 -2.91 18.70
C ARG A 341 11.61 -1.51 18.16
N VAL A 342 12.04 -1.22 16.94
CA VAL A 342 11.75 0.07 16.29
C VAL A 342 10.24 0.27 16.10
N ALA A 343 9.53 -0.77 15.66
CA ALA A 343 8.07 -0.73 15.55
C ALA A 343 7.39 -0.46 16.91
N ALA A 344 7.87 -1.10 17.98
CA ALA A 344 7.34 -0.91 19.33
C ALA A 344 7.55 0.55 19.84
N TYR A 345 8.73 1.14 19.62
CA TYR A 345 8.98 2.55 19.94
C TYR A 345 8.06 3.49 19.15
N ARG A 346 7.86 3.24 17.85
CA ARG A 346 6.95 4.03 17.00
C ARG A 346 5.49 3.92 17.49
N GLN A 347 5.07 2.74 17.94
CA GLN A 347 3.73 2.51 18.49
C GLN A 347 3.51 3.30 19.80
N LEU A 348 4.47 3.31 20.72
CA LEU A 348 4.38 4.13 21.95
C LEU A 348 4.40 5.64 21.68
N ALA A 349 5.24 6.09 20.75
CA ALA A 349 5.36 7.51 20.41
C ALA A 349 4.08 8.05 19.75
N SER A 350 3.37 7.22 18.98
CA SER A 350 2.13 7.59 18.29
C SER A 350 0.89 7.56 19.18
N ALA A 351 0.94 6.92 20.35
CA ALA A 351 -0.17 6.88 21.30
C ALA A 351 -0.56 8.28 21.78
N ARG A 352 -1.85 8.58 21.74
CA ARG A 352 -2.45 9.90 22.08
C ARG A 352 -3.34 9.85 23.32
N THR A 353 -3.79 8.67 23.73
CA THR A 353 -4.71 8.52 24.87
C THR A 353 -4.23 7.48 25.87
N GLU A 354 -4.63 7.63 27.14
CA GLU A 354 -4.35 6.62 28.18
C GLU A 354 -4.94 5.25 27.82
N LYS A 355 -6.08 5.23 27.11
CA LYS A 355 -6.71 4.00 26.62
C LYS A 355 -5.84 3.28 25.58
N GLU A 356 -5.25 4.02 24.64
CA GLU A 356 -4.33 3.45 23.65
C GLU A 356 -3.10 2.83 24.32
N ILE A 357 -2.49 3.53 25.30
CA ILE A 357 -1.35 2.99 26.03
C ILE A 357 -1.70 1.69 26.76
N LYS A 358 -2.87 1.62 27.41
CA LYS A 358 -3.34 0.38 28.07
C LYS A 358 -3.58 -0.75 27.07
N THR A 359 -4.04 -0.43 25.87
CA THR A 359 -4.25 -1.41 24.79
C THR A 359 -2.90 -1.95 24.31
N ILE A 360 -1.93 -1.06 24.05
CA ILE A 360 -0.56 -1.43 23.68
C ILE A 360 0.07 -2.30 24.78
N GLU A 361 -0.10 -1.93 26.05
CA GLU A 361 0.41 -2.70 27.18
C GLU A 361 -0.19 -4.12 27.22
N LYS A 362 -1.50 -4.26 26.97
CA LYS A 362 -2.17 -5.57 26.92
C LYS A 362 -1.65 -6.42 25.76
N ASP A 363 -1.57 -5.85 24.56
CA ASP A 363 -1.10 -6.55 23.35
C ASP A 363 0.36 -7.00 23.51
N TRP A 364 1.20 -6.15 24.09
CA TRP A 364 2.59 -6.49 24.34
C TRP A 364 2.74 -7.55 25.41
N ARG A 365 1.85 -7.59 26.41
CA ARG A 365 1.87 -8.60 27.46
C ARG A 365 1.49 -9.98 26.90
N ASP A 366 0.54 -10.00 25.98
CA ASP A 366 0.13 -11.21 25.27
C ASP A 366 1.25 -11.74 24.36
N ARG A 367 1.95 -10.83 23.65
CA ARG A 367 3.00 -11.20 22.69
C ARG A 367 4.37 -11.52 23.32
N PHE A 368 4.77 -10.78 24.35
CA PHE A 368 6.12 -10.85 24.92
C PHE A 368 6.14 -11.40 26.35
N GLY A 369 4.98 -11.63 26.96
CA GLY A 369 4.88 -12.10 28.33
C GLY A 369 5.19 -11.00 29.36
N ARG A 370 5.86 -11.39 30.45
CA ARG A 370 6.08 -10.52 31.61
C ARG A 370 7.13 -9.44 31.32
N PHE A 371 6.73 -8.17 31.41
CA PHE A 371 7.64 -7.04 31.19
C PHE A 371 8.76 -6.94 32.23
N PRO A 372 10.02 -6.79 31.78
CA PRO A 372 11.12 -6.32 32.60
C PRO A 372 10.86 -4.90 33.08
N GLU A 373 11.55 -4.55 34.16
CA GLU A 373 11.47 -3.21 34.75
C GLU A 373 11.77 -2.07 33.76
N PRO A 374 12.79 -2.14 32.89
CA PRO A 374 13.03 -1.11 31.86
C PRO A 374 11.83 -0.83 30.95
N VAL A 375 11.07 -1.87 30.58
CA VAL A 375 9.90 -1.74 29.69
C VAL A 375 8.72 -1.13 30.42
N LYS A 376 8.51 -1.49 31.69
CA LYS A 376 7.47 -0.88 32.53
C LYS A 376 7.69 0.63 32.69
N ASN A 377 8.93 1.03 33.00
CA ASN A 377 9.27 2.45 33.14
C ASN A 377 9.08 3.22 31.81
N LEU A 378 9.39 2.59 30.68
CA LEU A 378 9.17 3.17 29.35
C LEU A 378 7.67 3.42 29.06
N ILE A 379 6.81 2.49 29.45
CA ILE A 379 5.35 2.63 29.33
C ILE A 379 4.85 3.76 30.24
N THR A 380 5.28 3.78 31.51
CA THR A 380 4.89 4.84 32.46
C THR A 380 5.35 6.23 32.02
N THR A 381 6.55 6.33 31.44
CA THR A 381 7.07 7.60 30.90
C THR A 381 6.23 8.08 29.72
N ASN A 382 5.79 7.17 28.84
CA ASN A 382 4.86 7.54 27.76
C ASN A 382 3.46 7.89 28.27
N LEU A 383 3.00 7.25 29.34
CA LEU A 383 1.75 7.61 30.00
C LEU A 383 1.81 9.03 30.55
N LEU A 384 2.90 9.40 31.21
CA LEU A 384 3.16 10.76 31.70
C LEU A 384 3.08 11.79 30.56
N ARG A 385 3.72 11.50 29.41
CA ARG A 385 3.67 12.34 28.21
C ARG A 385 2.24 12.56 27.73
N VAL A 386 1.45 11.50 27.64
CA VAL A 386 0.06 11.56 27.14
C VAL A 386 -0.85 12.32 28.11
N VAL A 387 -0.74 12.06 29.41
CA VAL A 387 -1.52 12.78 30.43
C VAL A 387 -1.19 14.28 30.41
N ALA A 388 0.09 14.63 30.38
CA ALA A 388 0.53 16.02 30.31
C ALA A 388 0.08 16.72 29.01
N SER A 389 0.15 16.02 27.88
CA SER A 389 -0.33 16.53 26.60
C SER A 389 -1.84 16.78 26.61
N SER A 390 -2.64 15.89 27.19
CA SER A 390 -4.10 16.06 27.29
C SER A 390 -4.50 17.32 28.05
N ARG A 391 -3.60 17.84 28.90
CA ARG A 391 -3.77 19.04 29.72
C ARG A 391 -3.14 20.30 29.12
N GLY A 392 -2.57 20.18 27.92
CA GLY A 392 -1.92 21.30 27.22
C GLY A 392 -0.58 21.72 27.83
N VAL A 393 0.09 20.83 28.57
CA VAL A 393 1.45 21.05 29.08
C VAL A 393 2.46 20.79 27.95
N GLN A 394 3.39 21.72 27.74
CA GLN A 394 4.42 21.65 26.69
C GLN A 394 5.72 21.01 27.17
N MET A 395 6.05 21.12 28.45
CA MET A 395 7.22 20.46 29.02
C MET A 395 6.92 19.95 30.43
N VAL A 396 7.35 18.73 30.73
CA VAL A 396 7.41 18.19 32.09
C VAL A 396 8.87 17.99 32.43
N GLU A 397 9.34 18.70 33.43
CA GLU A 397 10.69 18.61 33.96
C GLU A 397 10.64 18.07 35.39
N ILE A 398 11.38 16.99 35.63
CA ILE A 398 11.58 16.43 36.97
C ILE A 398 13.07 16.54 37.28
N SER A 399 13.39 17.42 38.23
CA SER A 399 14.75 17.61 38.71
C SER A 399 14.79 17.71 40.22
N LYS A 400 15.69 16.95 40.87
CA LYS A 400 15.87 16.94 42.34
C LYS A 400 14.53 16.79 43.08
N ASP A 401 13.71 15.86 42.63
CA ASP A 401 12.38 15.53 43.15
C ASP A 401 11.32 16.64 43.03
N LYS A 402 11.56 17.69 42.24
CA LYS A 402 10.56 18.71 41.93
C LYS A 402 9.92 18.42 40.58
N LEU A 403 8.59 18.41 40.52
CA LEU A 403 7.82 18.35 39.28
C LEU A 403 7.55 19.77 38.78
N MET A 404 8.12 20.13 37.64
CA MET A 404 7.96 21.43 37.00
C MET A 404 7.21 21.22 35.69
N LEU A 405 6.11 21.96 35.50
CA LEU A 405 5.29 21.89 34.29
C LEU A 405 5.39 23.22 33.56
N GLN A 406 5.57 23.19 32.24
CA GLN A 406 5.65 24.40 31.42
C GLN A 406 4.48 24.47 30.45
N ARG A 407 3.87 25.65 30.31
CA ARG A 407 2.82 25.93 29.34
C ARG A 407 3.06 27.32 28.74
N ASN A 408 3.10 27.40 27.41
CA ASN A 408 3.34 28.63 26.65
C ASN A 408 4.66 29.34 27.03
N GLY A 409 5.70 28.59 27.40
CA GLY A 409 6.99 29.15 27.81
C GLY A 409 7.14 29.46 29.31
N ASP A 410 6.04 29.52 30.06
CA ASP A 410 6.07 29.79 31.50
C ASP A 410 5.85 28.53 32.34
N TYR A 411 6.49 28.47 33.51
CA TYR A 411 6.24 27.40 34.48
C TYR A 411 4.87 27.60 35.16
N ILE A 412 4.06 26.54 35.17
CA ILE A 412 2.80 26.51 35.90
C ILE A 412 3.14 26.42 37.40
N LEU A 413 2.93 27.53 38.11
CA LEU A 413 3.01 27.58 39.56
C LEU A 413 1.67 27.09 40.14
N PRO A 414 1.66 26.07 41.00
CA PRO A 414 0.46 25.69 41.75
C PRO A 414 0.00 26.84 42.68
N PRO A 415 -1.25 26.81 43.19
CA PRO A 415 -1.83 27.87 44.03
C PRO A 415 -1.02 28.25 45.29
N GLY A 416 -0.07 27.42 45.72
CA GLY A 416 0.81 27.65 46.88
C GLY A 416 2.22 28.15 46.56
N GLY A 417 2.53 28.53 45.31
CA GLY A 417 3.81 29.15 44.92
C GLY A 417 5.05 28.24 45.00
N LYS A 418 4.89 26.94 45.28
CA LYS A 418 5.96 25.94 45.34
C LYS A 418 5.64 24.78 44.42
N PHE A 419 6.63 24.32 43.65
CA PHE A 419 6.50 23.14 42.80
C PHE A 419 6.24 21.87 43.64
N PRO A 420 5.35 20.96 43.20
CA PRO A 420 5.10 19.70 43.89
C PRO A 420 6.39 18.90 44.01
N ARG A 421 6.68 18.39 45.21
CA ARG A 421 7.81 17.48 45.42
C ARG A 421 7.33 16.03 45.40
N LEU A 422 8.06 15.19 44.67
CA LEU A 422 7.89 13.74 44.68
C LEU A 422 8.45 13.22 46.01
N SER A 423 7.60 12.57 46.80
CA SER A 423 7.92 12.17 48.18
C SER A 423 8.45 10.74 48.28
N SER A 424 8.40 9.94 47.21
CA SER A 424 8.86 8.55 47.28
C SER A 424 10.39 8.43 47.22
N GLN A 425 10.95 7.51 48.01
CA GLN A 425 12.38 7.15 47.98
C GLN A 425 12.75 6.27 46.78
N HIS A 426 11.79 5.55 46.20
CA HIS A 426 12.02 4.68 45.05
C HIS A 426 11.68 5.37 43.72
N THR A 427 12.60 5.29 42.78
CA THR A 427 12.50 5.90 41.44
C THR A 427 11.26 5.44 40.65
N LYS A 428 10.78 4.21 40.93
CA LYS A 428 9.55 3.62 40.37
C LYS A 428 8.30 4.41 40.77
N ASP A 429 8.20 4.67 42.06
CA ASP A 429 7.04 5.33 42.64
C ASP A 429 7.05 6.82 42.32
N LYS A 430 8.23 7.42 42.12
CA LYS A 430 8.37 8.80 41.64
C LYS A 430 7.68 9.01 40.29
N LEU A 431 7.82 8.06 39.36
CA LEU A 431 7.15 8.12 38.06
C LEU A 431 5.64 7.98 38.17
N PHE A 432 5.18 7.02 38.97
CA PHE A 432 3.75 6.81 39.18
C PHE A 432 3.09 8.00 39.91
N GLN A 433 3.78 8.51 40.93
CA GLN A 433 3.37 9.71 41.67
C GLN A 433 3.33 10.95 40.76
N ALA A 434 4.29 11.08 39.83
CA ALA A 434 4.27 12.17 38.86
C ALA A 434 3.03 12.08 37.95
N VAL A 435 2.65 10.88 37.49
CA VAL A 435 1.42 10.67 36.70
C VAL A 435 0.18 11.03 37.51
N GLU A 436 0.08 10.57 38.76
CA GLU A 436 -1.08 10.85 39.64
C GLU A 436 -1.19 12.34 40.00
N LEU A 437 -0.08 13.01 40.30
CA LEU A 437 -0.07 14.47 40.51
C LEU A 437 -0.50 15.21 39.22
N LEU A 438 -0.06 14.74 38.06
CA LEU A 438 -0.51 15.23 36.77
C LEU A 438 -1.93 14.78 36.39
N LYS A 439 -2.63 14.00 37.20
CA LYS A 439 -4.07 13.70 37.06
C LYS A 439 -4.94 14.49 38.05
N THR A 440 -4.35 15.02 39.12
CA THR A 440 -5.07 15.80 40.13
C THR A 440 -4.96 17.32 39.94
N LEU A 441 -3.90 17.79 39.28
CA LEU A 441 -3.77 19.18 38.81
C LEU A 441 -4.83 19.55 37.75
#